data_AF-M3YFG5-F1
#
_entry.id   AF-M3YFG5-F1
#
_cell.length_a   1.000
_cell.length_b   1.000
_cell.length_c   1.000
_cell.angle_alpha   90.00
_cell.angle_beta   90.00
_cell.angle_gamma   90.00
#
_symmetry.space_group_name_H-M   'P 1'
#
loop_
_entity.id
_entity.type
_entity.pdbx_description
1 polymer ?
#
loop_
_entity_poly.entity_id
_entity_poly.type
_entity_poly.pdbx_seq_one_letter_code
_entity_poly.pdbx_strand_id
1 'polypeptide(L)'
;MDLWGRSWRRVVPEAGGKRPSPPNRSRVNGWSRPLHSFQAVAWVTVLVMAVASFGIFIPFLPRDWKDVAYEVTGGLFLLHLSVHLLAVSIDPAEPNVRRKKNYSEPVPTFDRSKHAHVIQDQYCHLCEVTVSPKAKHCSACNKCVSGFDHHCKWLNNCVGGRNYWYFFLSVASALAGLLCLTAVLLYVSIQFFIDPAELRTHPCYKKVSDKNTWLLFLPLFPVKVKTPVVLGIGVLVLLLDVIGLLLLGHLLVFHLYLMVKKLSTFDYMTQGRQQLTPRAAAEKEELSVQ
;
A
#
# COMPACT_ATOMS: atom_id res chain seq x y z
N MET A 1 7.22 -34.45 -27.66
CA MET A 1 7.54 -33.01 -27.50
C MET A 1 6.63 -32.50 -26.40
N ASP A 2 7.17 -32.39 -25.19
CA ASP A 2 6.51 -31.68 -24.08
C ASP A 2 7.62 -31.09 -23.22
N LEU A 3 7.85 -29.80 -23.41
CA LEU A 3 8.93 -29.01 -22.85
C LEU A 3 8.35 -27.98 -21.90
N TRP A 4 7.79 -28.36 -20.74
CA TRP A 4 7.73 -27.46 -19.58
C TRP A 4 7.27 -28.21 -18.32
N GLY A 5 8.21 -28.73 -17.52
CA GLY A 5 7.82 -29.52 -16.35
C GLY A 5 8.93 -29.92 -15.40
N ARG A 6 9.98 -29.12 -15.20
CA ARG A 6 10.91 -29.31 -14.07
C ARG A 6 11.34 -27.96 -13.48
N SER A 7 10.53 -27.46 -12.55
CA SER A 7 10.92 -26.40 -11.62
C SER A 7 12.10 -26.90 -10.77
N TRP A 8 13.24 -26.27 -10.96
CA TRP A 8 14.49 -26.51 -10.25
C TRP A 8 14.36 -26.32 -8.73
N ARG A 9 14.24 -27.41 -7.96
CA ARG A 9 14.75 -27.47 -6.58
C ARG A 9 16.25 -27.72 -6.65
N ARG A 10 17.03 -26.67 -6.93
CA ARG A 10 18.49 -26.71 -6.82
C ARG A 10 18.82 -26.44 -5.34
N VAL A 11 19.06 -27.51 -4.57
CA VAL A 11 19.75 -27.39 -3.28
C VAL A 11 21.21 -27.12 -3.63
N VAL A 12 21.62 -25.86 -3.51
CA VAL A 12 23.02 -25.46 -3.69
C VAL A 12 23.80 -25.94 -2.45
N PRO A 13 24.90 -26.70 -2.61
CA PRO A 13 25.77 -27.02 -1.49
C PRO A 13 26.44 -25.72 -0.98
N GLU A 14 26.22 -25.35 0.28
CA GLU A 14 26.92 -24.23 0.92
C GLU A 14 28.39 -24.62 1.17
N ALA A 15 29.25 -24.39 0.19
CA ALA A 15 30.70 -24.29 0.39
C ALA A 15 31.14 -22.85 0.11
N GLY A 16 31.59 -22.13 1.15
CA GLY A 16 32.27 -20.84 1.01
C GLY A 16 31.69 -19.72 1.89
N GLY A 17 32.40 -19.45 3.00
CA GLY A 17 32.41 -18.18 3.73
C GLY A 17 31.08 -17.46 3.92
N LYS A 18 30.32 -17.81 4.96
CA LYS A 18 29.19 -16.99 5.42
C LYS A 18 29.73 -15.62 5.85
N ARG A 19 29.56 -14.61 5.00
CA ARG A 19 29.46 -13.23 5.49
C ARG A 19 28.44 -13.25 6.63
N PRO A 20 28.73 -12.66 7.80
CA PRO A 20 27.76 -12.63 8.89
C PRO A 20 26.47 -12.03 8.36
N SER A 21 25.39 -12.82 8.37
CA SER A 21 24.07 -12.31 8.06
C SER A 21 23.78 -11.18 9.05
N PRO A 22 23.23 -10.04 8.57
CA PRO A 22 22.94 -8.93 9.46
C PRO A 22 22.04 -9.44 10.61
N PRO A 23 22.25 -8.94 11.84
CA PRO A 23 21.53 -9.43 13.02
C PRO A 23 20.02 -9.33 12.79
N ASN A 24 19.31 -10.42 13.05
CA ASN A 24 17.88 -10.56 12.82
C ASN A 24 17.08 -9.78 13.89
N ARG A 25 17.05 -8.46 13.77
CA ARG A 25 16.42 -7.55 14.74
C ARG A 25 14.91 -7.42 14.49
N SER A 26 14.18 -7.09 15.55
CA SER A 26 12.75 -6.79 15.46
C SER A 26 12.52 -5.42 14.83
N ARG A 27 11.52 -5.29 13.96
CA ARG A 27 11.08 -4.00 13.40
C ARG A 27 10.15 -3.30 14.39
N VAL A 28 10.41 -2.04 14.73
CA VAL A 28 9.51 -1.25 15.61
C VAL A 28 8.24 -0.85 14.86
N ASN A 29 8.39 -0.23 13.69
CA ASN A 29 7.30 0.23 12.84
C ASN A 29 7.78 0.32 11.37
N GLY A 30 7.00 0.98 10.52
CA GLY A 30 7.26 1.14 9.10
C GLY A 30 8.50 1.97 8.73
N TRP A 31 9.12 2.65 9.69
CA TRP A 31 10.37 3.40 9.50
C TRP A 31 11.62 2.56 9.77
N SER A 32 11.45 1.32 10.24
CA SER A 32 12.56 0.41 10.51
C SER A 32 13.29 0.05 9.20
N ARG A 33 14.62 0.08 9.22
CA ARG A 33 15.45 -0.30 8.06
C ARG A 33 15.59 -1.82 7.92
N PRO A 34 15.79 -2.34 6.70
CA PRO A 34 15.71 -1.63 5.43
C PRO A 34 14.25 -1.26 5.08
N LEU A 35 14.06 -0.16 4.35
CA LEU A 35 12.74 0.17 3.80
C LEU A 35 12.43 -0.77 2.63
N HIS A 36 11.16 -1.13 2.47
CA HIS A 36 10.72 -1.95 1.35
C HIS A 36 10.53 -1.08 0.10
N SER A 37 10.93 -1.56 -1.09
CA SER A 37 10.79 -0.80 -2.35
C SER A 37 9.35 -0.35 -2.62
N PHE A 38 8.37 -1.18 -2.27
CA PHE A 38 6.94 -0.85 -2.42
C PHE A 38 6.52 0.37 -1.60
N GLN A 39 7.12 0.60 -0.42
CA GLN A 39 6.85 1.80 0.37
C GLN A 39 7.34 3.06 -0.37
N ALA A 40 8.53 3.00 -0.97
CA ALA A 40 9.07 4.08 -1.78
C ALA A 40 8.20 4.34 -3.04
N VAL A 41 7.76 3.27 -3.71
CA VAL A 41 6.83 3.38 -4.85
C VAL A 41 5.54 4.08 -4.43
N ALA A 42 4.94 3.70 -3.29
CA ALA A 42 3.73 4.37 -2.80
C ALA A 42 3.94 5.87 -2.59
N TRP A 43 5.03 6.28 -1.94
CA TRP A 43 5.32 7.71 -1.71
C TRP A 43 5.57 8.48 -3.01
N VAL A 44 6.29 7.89 -3.97
CA VAL A 44 6.50 8.50 -5.28
C VAL A 44 5.17 8.64 -6.02
N THR A 45 4.33 7.62 -6.02
CA THR A 45 2.99 7.69 -6.64
C THR A 45 2.15 8.78 -5.99
N VAL A 46 2.06 8.83 -4.66
CA VAL A 46 1.30 9.87 -3.94
C VAL A 46 1.82 11.26 -4.28
N LEU A 47 3.13 11.45 -4.33
CA LEU A 47 3.75 12.74 -4.71
C LEU A 47 3.40 13.13 -6.14
N VAL A 48 3.54 12.22 -7.11
CA VAL A 48 3.19 12.47 -8.52
C VAL A 48 1.72 12.85 -8.65
N MET A 49 0.83 12.11 -7.99
CA MET A 49 -0.61 12.38 -8.04
C MET A 49 -0.96 13.72 -7.38
N ALA A 50 -0.30 14.08 -6.27
CA ALA A 50 -0.50 15.38 -5.61
C ALA A 50 -0.01 16.56 -6.47
N VAL A 51 1.16 16.43 -7.10
CA VAL A 51 1.69 17.45 -8.01
C VAL A 51 0.78 17.61 -9.22
N ALA A 52 0.29 16.51 -9.78
CA ALA A 52 -0.66 16.53 -10.88
C ALA A 52 -2.00 17.18 -10.48
N SER A 53 -2.58 16.81 -9.34
CA SER A 53 -3.87 17.36 -8.91
C SER A 53 -3.78 18.85 -8.59
N PHE A 54 -2.93 19.23 -7.63
CA PHE A 54 -2.87 20.59 -7.09
C PHE A 54 -2.10 21.55 -7.98
N GLY A 55 -1.10 21.06 -8.70
CA GLY A 55 -0.21 21.86 -9.53
C GLY A 55 -0.63 21.94 -11.00
N ILE A 56 -1.44 21.01 -11.51
CA ILE A 56 -1.73 20.95 -12.95
C ILE A 56 -3.23 21.02 -13.20
N PHE A 57 -4.02 20.06 -12.71
CA PHE A 57 -5.41 19.89 -13.14
C PHE A 57 -6.41 20.77 -12.40
N ILE A 58 -6.31 20.91 -11.07
CA ILE A 58 -7.19 21.83 -10.32
C ILE A 58 -7.03 23.29 -10.81
N PRO A 59 -5.81 23.81 -11.08
CA PRO A 59 -5.65 25.15 -11.66
C PRO A 59 -6.37 25.40 -12.99
N PHE A 60 -6.70 24.36 -13.76
CA PHE A 60 -7.47 24.48 -15.00
C PHE A 60 -8.98 24.65 -14.76
N LEU A 61 -9.47 24.40 -13.55
CA LEU A 61 -10.89 24.61 -13.26
C LEU A 61 -11.24 26.10 -13.28
N PRO A 62 -12.48 26.45 -13.69
CA PRO A 62 -12.99 27.81 -13.59
C PRO A 62 -13.03 28.27 -12.13
N ARG A 63 -13.00 29.58 -11.91
CA ARG A 63 -12.86 30.20 -10.58
C ARG A 63 -13.82 29.62 -9.54
N ASP A 64 -15.09 29.43 -9.92
CA ASP A 64 -16.15 29.01 -9.00
C ASP A 64 -15.95 27.59 -8.45
N TRP A 65 -15.41 26.68 -9.26
CA TRP A 65 -15.19 25.27 -8.89
C TRP A 65 -13.78 25.00 -8.38
N LYS A 66 -12.82 25.84 -8.75
CA LYS A 66 -11.42 25.66 -8.40
C LYS A 66 -11.17 25.71 -6.90
N ASP A 67 -11.74 26.71 -6.21
CA ASP A 67 -11.50 26.88 -4.77
C ASP A 67 -12.14 25.74 -3.98
N VAL A 68 -13.36 25.34 -4.34
CA VAL A 68 -14.04 24.14 -3.80
C VAL A 68 -13.20 22.88 -4.05
N ALA A 69 -12.66 22.70 -5.25
CA ALA A 69 -11.83 21.55 -5.58
C ALA A 69 -10.53 21.52 -4.76
N TYR A 70 -9.89 22.67 -4.51
CA TYR A 70 -8.73 22.75 -3.62
C TYR A 70 -9.07 22.38 -2.19
N GLU A 71 -10.17 22.90 -1.64
CA GLU A 71 -10.58 22.62 -0.26
C GLU A 71 -10.92 21.14 -0.07
N VAL A 72 -11.76 20.58 -0.92
CA VAL A 72 -12.19 19.18 -0.81
C VAL A 72 -11.03 18.22 -1.05
N THR A 73 -10.28 18.39 -2.16
CA THR A 73 -9.15 17.51 -2.49
C THR A 73 -8.02 17.68 -1.48
N GLY A 74 -7.77 18.91 -1.01
CA GLY A 74 -6.77 19.23 0.00
C GLY A 74 -7.11 18.59 1.35
N GLY A 75 -8.35 18.71 1.81
CA GLY A 75 -8.82 18.07 3.03
C GLY A 75 -8.68 16.55 3.00
N LEU A 76 -9.09 15.91 1.89
CA LEU A 76 -8.92 14.46 1.69
C LEU A 76 -7.45 14.05 1.64
N PHE A 77 -6.59 14.84 0.99
CA PHE A 77 -5.15 14.58 0.93
C PHE A 77 -4.50 14.68 2.31
N LEU A 78 -4.83 15.71 3.10
CA LEU A 78 -4.32 15.88 4.47
C LEU A 78 -4.80 14.75 5.39
N LEU A 79 -6.07 14.36 5.27
CA LEU A 79 -6.60 13.19 5.98
C LEU A 79 -5.80 11.94 5.61
N HIS A 80 -5.64 11.66 4.32
CA HIS A 80 -4.89 10.51 3.81
C HIS A 80 -3.46 10.50 4.36
N LEU A 81 -2.74 11.61 4.24
CA LEU A 81 -1.36 11.73 4.73
C LEU A 81 -1.30 11.46 6.24
N SER A 82 -2.22 12.03 7.02
CA SER A 82 -2.28 11.85 8.47
C SER A 82 -2.52 10.40 8.86
N VAL A 83 -3.55 9.75 8.31
CA VAL A 83 -3.87 8.36 8.67
C VAL A 83 -2.84 7.37 8.12
N HIS A 84 -2.24 7.64 6.95
CA HIS A 84 -1.15 6.84 6.41
C HIS A 84 0.10 6.92 7.28
N LEU A 85 0.51 8.13 7.69
CA LEU A 85 1.64 8.32 8.59
C LEU A 85 1.41 7.65 9.94
N LEU A 86 0.19 7.69 10.49
CA LEU A 86 -0.17 6.95 11.71
C LEU A 86 -0.06 5.43 11.49
N ALA A 87 -0.58 4.91 10.39
CA ALA A 87 -0.51 3.48 10.08
C ALA A 87 0.94 2.96 9.95
N VAL A 88 1.82 3.77 9.34
CA VAL A 88 3.27 3.48 9.22
C VAL A 88 3.97 3.60 10.57
N SER A 89 3.64 4.61 11.38
CA SER A 89 4.42 4.98 12.58
C SER A 89 4.04 4.20 13.84
N ILE A 90 2.80 3.72 13.95
CA ILE A 90 2.37 2.95 15.11
C ILE A 90 3.10 1.61 15.15
N ASP A 91 3.65 1.27 16.31
CA ASP A 91 4.16 -0.08 16.61
C ASP A 91 2.98 -1.04 16.86
N PRO A 92 2.68 -1.98 15.94
CA PRO A 92 1.56 -2.91 16.09
C PRO A 92 1.87 -4.07 17.05
N ALA A 93 3.05 -4.11 17.67
CA ALA A 93 3.46 -5.23 18.50
C ALA A 93 2.52 -5.49 19.69
N GLU A 94 2.45 -6.77 20.05
CA GLU A 94 1.79 -7.27 21.25
C GLU A 94 2.24 -6.46 22.48
N PRO A 95 1.34 -6.08 23.42
CA PRO A 95 1.68 -5.27 24.59
C PRO A 95 2.86 -5.82 25.40
N ASN A 96 2.95 -7.14 25.59
CA ASN A 96 4.06 -7.75 26.33
C ASN A 96 5.39 -7.67 25.57
N VAL A 97 5.39 -7.69 24.24
CA VAL A 97 6.60 -7.43 23.43
C VAL A 97 7.06 -5.99 23.65
N ARG A 98 6.14 -5.02 23.55
CA ARG A 98 6.46 -3.59 23.74
C ARG A 98 6.99 -3.27 25.14
N ARG A 99 6.52 -4.00 26.16
CA ARG A 99 6.98 -3.81 27.55
C ARG A 99 8.32 -4.49 27.84
N LYS A 100 8.57 -5.68 27.28
CA LYS A 100 9.72 -6.53 27.67
C LYS A 100 10.93 -6.38 26.74
N LYS A 101 10.73 -6.17 25.44
CA LYS A 101 11.83 -6.29 24.46
C LYS A 101 12.49 -4.95 24.15
N ASN A 102 13.82 -4.95 24.20
CA ASN A 102 14.64 -3.95 23.52
C ASN A 102 14.80 -4.35 22.05
N TYR A 103 14.21 -3.61 21.14
CA TYR A 103 14.25 -3.88 19.69
C TYR A 103 15.66 -3.89 19.07
N SER A 104 16.67 -3.40 19.80
CA SER A 104 18.08 -3.43 19.39
C SER A 104 18.70 -4.82 19.50
N GLU A 105 18.14 -5.69 20.34
CA GLU A 105 18.64 -7.04 20.54
C GLU A 105 18.29 -7.96 19.35
N PRO A 106 19.18 -8.88 18.97
CA PRO A 106 18.89 -9.87 17.96
C PRO A 106 17.81 -10.84 18.46
N VAL A 107 16.87 -11.19 17.58
CA VAL A 107 15.87 -12.20 17.89
C VAL A 107 16.50 -13.60 17.73
N PRO A 108 16.31 -14.52 18.68
CA PRO A 108 16.82 -15.88 18.59
C PRO A 108 16.35 -16.60 17.32
N THR A 109 17.12 -17.60 16.88
CA THR A 109 16.67 -18.52 15.82
C THR A 109 15.69 -19.54 16.39
N PHE A 110 14.59 -19.78 15.68
CA PHE A 110 13.60 -20.76 16.12
C PHE A 110 14.13 -22.18 15.96
N ASP A 111 14.17 -22.93 17.05
CA ASP A 111 14.60 -24.33 17.07
C ASP A 111 13.39 -25.27 17.04
N ARG A 112 13.17 -25.90 15.87
CA ARG A 112 12.08 -26.85 15.65
C ARG A 112 12.25 -28.18 16.40
N SER A 113 13.45 -28.49 16.88
CA SER A 113 13.68 -29.70 17.68
C SER A 113 13.14 -29.54 19.11
N LYS A 114 13.09 -28.30 19.62
CA LYS A 114 12.59 -27.99 20.96
C LYS A 114 11.10 -27.69 20.99
N HIS A 115 10.60 -26.99 19.97
CA HIS A 115 9.21 -26.55 19.90
C HIS A 115 8.64 -26.80 18.50
N ALA A 116 7.44 -27.38 18.44
CA ALA A 116 6.75 -27.60 17.16
C ALA A 116 6.30 -26.28 16.49
N HIS A 117 5.91 -25.30 17.32
CA HIS A 117 5.38 -24.02 16.85
C HIS A 117 6.03 -22.83 17.56
N VAL A 118 6.14 -21.70 16.85
CA VAL A 118 6.73 -20.45 17.39
C VAL A 118 5.91 -19.92 18.57
N ILE A 119 4.61 -20.12 18.54
CA ILE A 119 3.68 -19.81 19.63
C ILE A 119 3.01 -21.12 20.03
N GLN A 120 3.11 -21.49 21.30
CA GLN A 120 2.45 -22.65 21.89
C GLN A 120 1.87 -22.22 23.25
N ASP A 121 0.65 -22.62 23.56
CA ASP A 121 -0.04 -22.28 24.82
C ASP A 121 0.00 -20.78 25.14
N GLN A 122 -0.24 -19.95 24.12
CA GLN A 122 -0.18 -18.49 24.18
C GLN A 122 1.17 -17.93 24.64
N TYR A 123 2.26 -18.67 24.46
CA TYR A 123 3.62 -18.23 24.72
C TYR A 123 4.44 -18.24 23.43
N CYS A 124 5.11 -17.13 23.13
CA CYS A 124 6.02 -17.06 21.99
C CYS A 124 7.45 -17.40 22.42
N HIS A 125 8.03 -18.46 21.86
CA HIS A 125 9.39 -18.90 22.17
C HIS A 125 10.49 -18.03 21.54
N LEU A 126 10.15 -17.22 20.53
CA LEU A 126 11.08 -16.25 19.94
C LEU A 126 11.10 -14.91 20.68
N CYS A 127 9.91 -14.40 21.01
CA CYS A 127 9.78 -13.14 21.74
C CYS A 127 9.89 -13.31 23.27
N GLU A 128 9.81 -14.56 23.75
CA GLU A 128 9.86 -14.95 25.16
C GLU A 128 8.83 -14.22 26.01
N VAL A 129 7.59 -14.15 25.51
CA VAL A 129 6.47 -13.48 26.17
C VAL A 129 5.20 -14.28 25.99
N THR A 130 4.30 -14.16 26.97
CA THR A 130 2.89 -14.53 26.76
C THR A 130 2.24 -13.56 25.79
N VAL A 131 1.33 -14.05 24.95
CA VAL A 131 0.69 -13.32 23.87
C VAL A 131 -0.83 -13.51 23.90
N SER A 132 -1.58 -12.52 23.42
CA SER A 132 -3.04 -12.63 23.27
C SER A 132 -3.44 -13.79 22.33
N PRO A 133 -4.65 -14.38 22.45
CA PRO A 133 -5.08 -15.51 21.63
C PRO A 133 -5.03 -15.26 20.11
N LYS A 134 -5.25 -14.01 19.70
CA LYS A 134 -5.21 -13.56 18.30
C LYS A 134 -3.83 -13.04 17.86
N ALA A 135 -2.82 -13.13 18.72
CA ALA A 135 -1.48 -12.71 18.36
C ALA A 135 -0.83 -13.70 17.39
N LYS A 136 -0.05 -13.19 16.45
CA LYS A 136 0.79 -14.01 15.56
C LYS A 136 2.20 -13.44 15.54
N HIS A 137 3.19 -14.34 15.40
CA HIS A 137 4.58 -13.93 15.20
C HIS A 137 4.81 -13.66 13.71
N CYS A 138 5.14 -12.43 13.36
CA CYS A 138 5.52 -12.08 11.99
C CYS A 138 7.04 -12.22 11.83
N SER A 139 7.47 -13.19 11.01
CA SER A 139 8.90 -13.39 10.72
C SER A 139 9.54 -12.21 9.98
N ALA A 140 8.79 -11.50 9.14
CA ALA A 140 9.33 -10.32 8.43
C ALA A 140 9.63 -9.14 9.36
N CYS A 141 8.89 -9.03 10.48
CA CYS A 141 9.11 -8.01 11.51
C CYS A 141 9.84 -8.55 12.75
N ASN A 142 10.10 -9.86 12.81
CA ASN A 142 10.57 -10.62 13.97
C ASN A 142 9.90 -10.21 15.28
N LYS A 143 8.57 -10.14 15.31
CA LYS A 143 7.83 -9.82 16.53
C LYS A 143 6.42 -10.36 16.53
N CYS A 144 5.86 -10.56 17.73
CA CYS A 144 4.44 -10.83 17.90
C CYS A 144 3.62 -9.54 17.76
N VAL A 145 2.52 -9.64 17.03
CA VAL A 145 1.57 -8.55 16.76
C VAL A 145 0.20 -8.98 17.28
N SER A 146 -0.40 -8.15 18.13
CA SER A 146 -1.75 -8.39 18.67
C SER A 146 -2.81 -8.17 17.60
N GLY A 147 -3.79 -9.08 17.49
CA GLY A 147 -4.84 -8.99 16.47
C GLY A 147 -4.25 -8.88 15.07
N PHE A 148 -3.32 -9.77 14.75
CA PHE A 148 -2.55 -9.74 13.51
C PHE A 148 -3.46 -9.89 12.29
N ASP A 149 -3.32 -8.99 11.31
CA ASP A 149 -4.04 -9.07 10.05
C ASP A 149 -3.11 -9.52 8.91
N HIS A 150 -2.06 -8.75 8.63
CA HIS A 150 -1.04 -9.12 7.65
C HIS A 150 0.24 -8.31 7.84
N HIS A 151 1.31 -8.70 7.12
CA HIS A 151 2.49 -7.85 6.94
C HIS A 151 2.35 -7.07 5.64
N CYS A 152 2.27 -5.74 5.73
CA CYS A 152 2.06 -4.87 4.58
C CYS A 152 3.39 -4.32 4.06
N LYS A 153 3.78 -4.74 2.86
CA LYS A 153 4.98 -4.26 2.16
C LYS A 153 4.91 -2.77 1.81
N TRP A 154 3.70 -2.24 1.59
CA TRP A 154 3.46 -0.83 1.26
C TRP A 154 3.64 0.09 2.48
N LEU A 155 3.36 -0.41 3.69
CA LEU A 155 3.63 0.31 4.94
C LEU A 155 5.00 -0.01 5.54
N ASN A 156 5.69 -1.02 5.01
CA ASN A 156 6.88 -1.63 5.61
C ASN A 156 6.65 -2.04 7.09
N ASN A 157 5.41 -2.37 7.43
CA ASN A 157 4.95 -2.60 8.81
C ASN A 157 3.90 -3.72 8.83
N CYS A 158 3.67 -4.31 10.00
CA CYS A 158 2.49 -5.15 10.20
C CYS A 158 1.24 -4.28 10.35
N VAL A 159 0.12 -4.80 9.83
CA VAL A 159 -1.22 -4.34 10.16
C VAL A 159 -1.77 -5.29 11.22
N GLY A 160 -2.19 -4.73 12.35
CA GLY A 160 -2.80 -5.47 13.44
C GLY A 160 -3.72 -4.56 14.26
N GLY A 161 -4.17 -5.02 15.42
CA GLY A 161 -5.23 -4.35 16.17
C GLY A 161 -4.98 -2.86 16.47
N ARG A 162 -3.73 -2.46 16.73
CA ARG A 162 -3.39 -1.07 17.07
C ARG A 162 -3.41 -0.09 15.90
N ASN A 163 -3.21 -0.57 14.66
CA ASN A 163 -3.11 0.29 13.49
C ASN A 163 -4.08 -0.07 12.35
N TYR A 164 -4.93 -1.08 12.52
CA TYR A 164 -5.88 -1.54 11.51
C TYR A 164 -6.78 -0.41 10.99
N TRP A 165 -7.39 0.38 11.88
CA TRP A 165 -8.28 1.46 11.45
C TRP A 165 -7.57 2.58 10.70
N TYR A 166 -6.34 2.92 11.07
CA TYR A 166 -5.54 3.88 10.31
C TYR A 166 -5.17 3.35 8.93
N PHE A 167 -4.83 2.05 8.82
CA PHE A 167 -4.65 1.39 7.54
C PHE A 167 -5.93 1.43 6.70
N PHE A 168 -7.07 1.02 7.25
CA PHE A 168 -8.35 1.01 6.55
C PHE A 168 -8.76 2.41 6.07
N LEU A 169 -8.68 3.41 6.95
CA LEU A 169 -8.94 4.81 6.60
C LEU A 169 -7.94 5.34 5.57
N SER A 170 -6.68 4.90 5.58
CA SER A 170 -5.71 5.30 4.56
C SER A 170 -6.07 4.79 3.16
N VAL A 171 -6.60 3.57 3.07
CA VAL A 171 -7.11 2.99 1.81
C VAL A 171 -8.36 3.74 1.35
N ALA A 172 -9.32 3.95 2.26
CA ALA A 172 -10.57 4.63 1.93
C ALA A 172 -10.38 6.10 1.52
N SER A 173 -9.54 6.85 2.25
CA SER A 173 -9.22 8.26 1.93
C SER A 173 -8.41 8.39 0.64
N ALA A 174 -7.49 7.46 0.35
CA ALA A 174 -6.79 7.42 -0.93
C ALA A 174 -7.77 7.19 -2.08
N LEU A 175 -8.69 6.22 -1.95
CA LEU A 175 -9.71 5.95 -2.96
C LEU A 175 -10.62 7.15 -3.19
N ALA A 176 -11.07 7.83 -2.13
CA ALA A 176 -11.86 9.05 -2.24
C ALA A 176 -11.09 10.17 -2.96
N GLY A 177 -9.80 10.36 -2.65
CA GLY A 177 -8.94 11.32 -3.34
C GLY A 177 -8.76 11.03 -4.83
N LEU A 178 -8.59 9.74 -5.20
CA LEU A 178 -8.54 9.32 -6.61
C LEU A 178 -9.87 9.59 -7.32
N LEU A 179 -11.01 9.28 -6.70
CA LEU A 179 -12.33 9.58 -7.29
C LEU A 179 -12.53 11.10 -7.52
N CYS A 180 -12.08 11.95 -6.59
CA CYS A 180 -12.07 13.40 -6.80
C CYS A 180 -11.19 13.80 -7.99
N LEU A 181 -9.98 13.22 -8.09
CA LEU A 181 -9.10 13.47 -9.22
C LEU A 181 -9.70 13.00 -10.55
N THR A 182 -10.36 11.83 -10.58
CA THR A 182 -11.11 11.36 -11.75
C THR A 182 -12.15 12.38 -12.19
N ALA A 183 -12.94 12.93 -11.26
CA ALA A 183 -13.94 13.95 -11.58
C ALA A 183 -13.32 15.22 -12.19
N VAL A 184 -12.20 15.69 -11.63
CA VAL A 184 -11.44 16.83 -12.18
C VAL A 184 -10.88 16.51 -13.57
N LEU A 185 -10.26 15.35 -13.75
CA LEU A 185 -9.70 14.92 -15.05
C LEU A 185 -10.79 14.77 -16.12
N LEU A 186 -11.94 14.22 -15.77
CA LEU A 186 -13.08 14.10 -16.68
C LEU A 186 -13.58 15.48 -17.11
N TYR A 187 -13.80 16.40 -16.16
CA TYR A 187 -14.20 17.76 -16.48
C TYR A 187 -13.18 18.46 -17.39
N VAL A 188 -11.89 18.42 -17.02
CA VAL A 188 -10.81 19.01 -17.82
C VAL A 188 -10.76 18.40 -19.22
N SER A 189 -10.89 17.07 -19.34
CA SER A 189 -10.87 16.40 -20.64
C SER A 189 -12.07 16.81 -21.51
N ILE A 190 -13.27 16.85 -20.92
CA ILE A 190 -14.49 17.28 -21.62
C ILE A 190 -14.34 18.71 -22.12
N GLN A 191 -13.96 19.65 -21.26
CA GLN A 191 -13.80 21.05 -21.64
C GLN A 191 -12.66 21.25 -22.65
N PHE A 192 -11.59 20.46 -22.55
CA PHE A 192 -10.51 20.52 -23.52
C PHE A 192 -10.98 20.22 -24.96
N PHE A 193 -11.98 19.35 -25.14
CA PHE A 193 -12.53 19.03 -26.46
C PHE A 193 -13.75 19.86 -26.86
N ILE A 194 -14.53 20.37 -25.89
CA ILE A 194 -15.74 21.15 -26.15
C ILE A 194 -15.44 22.65 -26.22
N ASP A 195 -14.91 23.23 -25.14
CA ASP A 195 -14.56 24.65 -25.06
C ASP A 195 -13.28 24.87 -24.23
N PRO A 196 -12.09 24.87 -24.88
CA PRO A 196 -10.82 25.12 -24.21
C PRO A 196 -10.71 26.49 -23.53
N ALA A 197 -11.61 27.44 -23.81
CA ALA A 197 -11.57 28.76 -23.19
C ALA A 197 -11.94 28.70 -21.70
N GLU A 198 -12.82 27.78 -21.31
CA GLU A 198 -13.23 27.54 -19.92
C GLU A 198 -12.05 27.12 -19.03
N LEU A 199 -11.07 26.41 -19.60
CA LEU A 199 -9.85 25.99 -18.90
C LEU A 199 -8.77 27.07 -18.84
N ARG A 200 -9.03 28.23 -19.47
CA ARG A 200 -8.07 29.34 -19.66
C ARG A 200 -8.55 30.64 -19.03
N THR A 201 -9.35 30.54 -17.98
CA THR A 201 -9.94 31.70 -17.27
C THR A 201 -8.94 32.52 -16.44
N HIS A 202 -7.76 31.98 -16.15
CA HIS A 202 -6.76 32.68 -15.32
C HIS A 202 -6.18 33.93 -16.03
N PRO A 203 -5.98 35.07 -15.34
CA PRO A 203 -5.47 36.31 -15.94
C PRO A 203 -4.12 36.17 -16.68
N CYS A 204 -3.27 35.21 -16.29
CA CYS A 204 -2.00 34.95 -16.98
C CYS A 204 -2.18 34.53 -18.45
N TYR A 205 -3.33 33.95 -18.82
CA TYR A 205 -3.62 33.60 -20.22
C TYR A 205 -3.87 34.83 -21.10
N LYS A 206 -4.18 36.01 -20.55
CA LYS A 206 -4.31 37.26 -21.34
C LYS A 206 -3.01 37.62 -22.08
N LYS A 207 -1.86 37.18 -21.57
CA LYS A 207 -0.53 37.39 -22.17
C LYS A 207 -0.12 36.27 -23.14
N VAL A 208 -0.98 35.29 -23.40
CA VAL A 208 -0.71 34.13 -24.23
C VAL A 208 -1.66 34.14 -25.43
N SER A 209 -1.14 34.53 -26.60
CA SER A 209 -1.91 34.57 -27.85
C SER A 209 -1.97 33.22 -28.56
N ASP A 210 -0.96 32.36 -28.37
CA ASP A 210 -0.90 31.03 -29.00
C ASP A 210 -1.85 30.04 -28.33
N LYS A 211 -2.87 29.60 -29.07
CA LYS A 211 -3.86 28.59 -28.63
C LYS A 211 -3.24 27.21 -28.33
N ASN A 212 -2.03 26.93 -28.81
CA ASN A 212 -1.32 25.68 -28.53
C ASN A 212 -0.47 25.74 -27.26
N THR A 213 -0.44 26.88 -26.57
CA THR A 213 0.33 27.07 -25.33
C THR A 213 -0.59 26.98 -24.11
N TRP A 214 -0.16 26.22 -23.11
CA TRP A 214 -0.83 26.00 -21.83
C TRP A 214 0.08 26.41 -20.68
N LEU A 215 -0.50 26.80 -19.56
CA LEU A 215 0.20 27.23 -18.35
C LEU A 215 -0.03 26.22 -17.24
N LEU A 216 1.01 25.49 -16.85
CA LEU A 216 0.98 24.63 -15.67
C LEU A 216 1.35 25.43 -14.42
N PHE A 217 0.98 24.92 -13.24
CA PHE A 217 1.38 25.46 -11.95
C PHE A 217 0.96 26.89 -11.65
N LEU A 218 -0.22 27.27 -12.14
CA LEU A 218 -0.87 28.53 -11.77
C LEU A 218 -1.37 28.49 -10.30
N PRO A 219 -1.32 29.62 -9.58
CA PRO A 219 -0.72 30.91 -9.96
C PRO A 219 0.77 31.02 -9.60
N LEU A 220 1.33 30.06 -8.86
CA LEU A 220 2.61 30.22 -8.14
C LEU A 220 3.85 30.25 -9.04
N PHE A 221 3.94 29.35 -10.03
CA PHE A 221 5.10 29.22 -10.90
C PHE A 221 4.68 28.84 -12.33
N PRO A 222 4.10 29.77 -13.10
CA PRO A 222 3.52 29.46 -14.41
C PRO A 222 4.55 28.90 -15.40
N VAL A 223 4.38 27.65 -15.83
CA VAL A 223 5.24 27.00 -16.83
C VAL A 223 4.51 26.88 -18.16
N LYS A 224 5.08 27.47 -19.22
CA LYS A 224 4.54 27.38 -20.58
C LYS A 224 4.87 26.01 -21.19
N VAL A 225 3.85 25.27 -21.61
CA VAL A 225 3.99 23.98 -22.31
C VAL A 225 3.11 23.95 -23.56
N LYS A 226 3.39 23.04 -24.49
CA LYS A 226 2.56 22.83 -25.68
C LYS A 226 1.46 21.81 -25.42
N THR A 227 0.37 21.88 -26.18
CA THR A 227 -0.78 20.97 -26.10
C THR A 227 -0.41 19.48 -25.97
N PRO A 228 0.51 18.90 -26.78
CA PRO A 228 0.85 17.49 -26.66
C PRO A 228 1.43 17.10 -25.29
N VAL A 229 2.12 18.03 -24.61
CA VAL A 229 2.68 17.79 -23.27
C VAL A 229 1.56 17.68 -22.24
N VAL A 230 0.56 18.57 -22.30
CA VAL A 230 -0.60 18.52 -21.39
C VAL A 230 -1.39 17.23 -21.58
N LEU A 231 -1.64 16.84 -22.85
CA LEU A 231 -2.31 15.58 -23.17
C LEU A 231 -1.52 14.36 -22.69
N GLY A 232 -0.20 14.35 -22.90
CA GLY A 232 0.66 13.28 -22.41
C GLY A 232 0.64 13.13 -20.89
N ILE A 233 0.70 14.24 -20.16
CA ILE A 233 0.56 14.26 -18.69
C ILE A 233 -0.84 13.77 -18.28
N GLY A 234 -1.90 14.27 -18.95
CA GLY A 234 -3.29 13.85 -18.72
C GLY A 234 -3.49 12.35 -18.86
N VAL A 235 -3.00 11.76 -19.96
CA VAL A 235 -3.08 10.31 -20.20
C VAL A 235 -2.30 9.54 -19.13
N LEU A 236 -1.06 9.94 -18.83
CA LEU A 236 -0.25 9.25 -17.81
C LEU A 236 -0.94 9.27 -16.43
N VAL A 237 -1.44 10.44 -16.01
CA VAL A 237 -2.10 10.60 -14.72
C VAL A 237 -3.41 9.81 -14.69
N LEU A 238 -4.20 9.83 -15.77
CA LEU A 238 -5.42 9.02 -15.86
C LEU A 238 -5.12 7.52 -15.77
N LEU A 239 -4.07 7.03 -16.43
CA LEU A 239 -3.66 5.63 -16.34
C LEU A 239 -3.28 5.24 -14.90
N LEU A 240 -2.48 6.07 -14.22
CA LEU A 240 -2.11 5.85 -12.83
C LEU A 240 -3.33 5.91 -11.90
N ASP A 241 -4.25 6.83 -12.14
CA ASP A 241 -5.51 6.99 -11.39
C ASP A 241 -6.39 5.75 -11.51
N VAL A 242 -6.64 5.28 -12.73
CA VAL A 242 -7.44 4.07 -13.00
C VAL A 242 -6.80 2.83 -12.37
N ILE A 243 -5.49 2.64 -12.50
CA ILE A 243 -4.78 1.53 -11.84
C ILE A 243 -4.94 1.63 -10.32
N GLY A 244 -4.78 2.84 -9.76
CA GLY A 244 -4.98 3.10 -8.33
C GLY A 244 -6.39 2.77 -7.85
N LEU A 245 -7.42 3.21 -8.57
CA LEU A 245 -8.83 2.94 -8.28
C LEU A 245 -9.12 1.43 -8.28
N LEU A 246 -8.62 0.70 -9.27
CA LEU A 246 -8.82 -0.75 -9.36
C LEU A 246 -8.16 -1.48 -8.19
N LEU A 247 -6.89 -1.16 -7.89
CA LEU A 247 -6.14 -1.83 -6.83
C LEU A 247 -6.70 -1.50 -5.44
N LEU A 248 -6.93 -0.22 -5.15
CA LEU A 248 -7.44 0.23 -3.85
C LEU A 248 -8.92 -0.10 -3.68
N GLY A 249 -9.72 -0.04 -4.74
CA GLY A 249 -11.12 -0.45 -4.74
C GLY A 249 -11.26 -1.94 -4.44
N HIS A 250 -10.47 -2.78 -5.11
CA HIS A 250 -10.41 -4.21 -4.82
C HIS A 250 -10.01 -4.48 -3.35
N LEU A 251 -8.96 -3.80 -2.88
CA LEU A 251 -8.50 -3.93 -1.50
C LEU A 251 -9.57 -3.49 -0.49
N LEU A 252 -10.25 -2.37 -0.73
CA LEU A 252 -11.29 -1.85 0.14
C LEU A 252 -12.47 -2.82 0.22
N VAL A 253 -12.96 -3.32 -0.92
CA VAL A 253 -14.04 -4.31 -1.00
C VAL A 253 -13.63 -5.60 -0.27
N PHE A 254 -12.39 -6.05 -0.45
CA PHE A 254 -11.87 -7.22 0.26
C PHE A 254 -11.88 -7.02 1.78
N HIS A 255 -11.41 -5.87 2.28
CA HIS A 255 -11.45 -5.59 3.72
C HIS A 255 -12.88 -5.40 4.26
N LEU A 256 -13.78 -4.80 3.49
CA LEU A 256 -15.21 -4.73 3.83
C LEU A 256 -15.82 -6.14 3.97
N TYR A 257 -15.54 -7.02 3.02
CA TYR A 257 -15.95 -8.43 3.08
C TYR A 257 -15.41 -9.13 4.35
N LEU A 258 -14.13 -8.95 4.66
CA LEU A 258 -13.51 -9.54 5.86
C LEU A 258 -14.15 -9.04 7.15
N MET A 259 -14.46 -7.74 7.24
CA MET A 259 -15.15 -7.16 8.40
C MET A 259 -16.55 -7.74 8.59
N VAL A 260 -17.31 -7.92 7.51
CA VAL A 260 -18.63 -8.58 7.54
C VAL A 260 -18.51 -10.02 8.03
N LYS A 261 -17.46 -10.74 7.60
CA LYS A 261 -17.17 -12.11 8.05
C LYS A 261 -16.47 -12.21 9.41
N LYS A 262 -16.11 -11.07 10.03
CA LYS A 262 -15.35 -10.99 11.28
C LYS A 262 -14.02 -11.77 11.22
N LEU A 263 -13.39 -11.79 10.06
CA LEU A 263 -12.11 -12.46 9.81
C LEU A 263 -10.99 -11.44 9.64
N SER A 264 -9.77 -11.82 10.01
CA SER A 264 -8.58 -11.12 9.52
C SER A 264 -8.15 -11.66 8.16
N THR A 265 -7.32 -10.89 7.44
CA THR A 265 -6.67 -11.35 6.19
C THR A 265 -5.89 -12.64 6.43
N PHE A 266 -5.17 -12.74 7.54
CA PHE A 266 -4.45 -13.96 7.93
C PHE A 266 -5.38 -15.15 8.10
N ASP A 267 -6.51 -14.98 8.79
CA ASP A 267 -7.49 -16.05 9.01
C ASP A 267 -8.05 -16.55 7.67
N TYR A 268 -8.45 -15.62 6.79
CA TYR A 268 -8.95 -15.95 5.44
C TYR A 268 -7.92 -16.76 4.64
N MET A 269 -6.67 -16.29 4.60
CA MET A 269 -5.60 -16.94 3.83
C MET A 269 -5.19 -18.32 4.41
N THR A 270 -5.31 -18.51 5.72
CA THR A 270 -4.96 -19.78 6.37
C THR A 270 -6.07 -20.81 6.24
N GLN A 271 -7.34 -20.40 6.36
CA GLN A 271 -8.49 -21.27 6.12
C GLN A 271 -8.52 -21.79 4.68
N GLY A 272 -8.26 -20.93 3.68
CA GLY A 272 -8.20 -21.35 2.28
C GLY A 272 -7.13 -22.43 2.01
N ARG A 273 -5.95 -22.31 2.65
CA ARG A 273 -4.88 -23.34 2.53
C ARG A 273 -5.28 -24.66 3.18
N GLN A 274 -5.95 -24.60 4.32
CA GLN A 274 -6.43 -25.79 5.02
C GLN A 274 -7.51 -26.53 4.23
N GLN A 275 -8.33 -25.84 3.43
CA GLN A 275 -9.33 -26.47 2.56
C GLN A 275 -8.72 -27.07 1.28
N LEU A 276 -7.67 -26.44 0.73
CA LEU A 276 -6.97 -26.94 -0.47
C LEU A 276 -6.14 -28.21 -0.19
N THR A 277 -5.64 -28.38 1.04
CA THR A 277 -4.74 -29.49 1.38
C THR A 277 -5.44 -30.87 1.32
N PRO A 278 -6.63 -31.07 1.91
CA PRO A 278 -7.40 -32.32 1.77
C PRO A 278 -7.86 -32.58 0.34
N ARG A 279 -8.27 -31.53 -0.40
CA ARG A 279 -8.72 -31.66 -1.78
C ARG A 279 -7.61 -32.11 -2.72
N ALA A 280 -6.42 -31.53 -2.57
CA ALA A 280 -5.24 -31.94 -3.34
C ALA A 280 -4.72 -33.33 -2.94
N ALA A 281 -4.98 -33.79 -1.71
CA ALA A 281 -4.70 -35.15 -1.29
C ALA A 281 -5.69 -36.16 -1.91
N ALA A 282 -6.99 -35.83 -1.90
CA ALA A 282 -8.04 -36.64 -2.51
C ALA A 282 -7.88 -36.77 -4.04
N GLU A 283 -7.57 -35.67 -4.74
CA GLU A 283 -7.31 -35.68 -6.19
C GLU A 283 -6.08 -36.54 -6.54
N LYS A 284 -5.05 -36.56 -5.68
CA LYS A 284 -3.88 -37.43 -5.88
C LYS A 284 -4.18 -38.91 -5.63
N GLU A 285 -5.07 -39.21 -4.69
CA GLU A 285 -5.51 -40.56 -4.41
C GLU A 285 -6.33 -41.12 -5.59
N GLU A 286 -7.27 -40.34 -6.14
CA GLU A 286 -8.04 -40.71 -7.34
C GLU A 286 -7.14 -40.96 -8.56
N LEU A 287 -6.13 -40.11 -8.79
CA LEU A 287 -5.15 -40.28 -9.88
C LEU A 287 -4.17 -41.46 -9.68
N SER A 288 -4.05 -41.99 -8.46
CA SER A 288 -3.20 -43.15 -8.17
C SER A 288 -3.92 -44.49 -8.29
N VAL A 289 -5.25 -44.45 -8.42
CA VAL A 289 -6.12 -45.64 -8.55
C VAL A 289 -6.51 -45.91 -10.02
N GLN A 290 -6.14 -45.02 -10.95
CA GLN A 290 -6.22 -45.21 -12.41
C GLN A 290 -4.88 -45.65 -12.99
#